data_AF-A0A0D6LTG6-F1
#
_entry.id   AF-A0A0D6LTG6-F1
#
_cell.length_a   1.000
_cell.length_b   1.000
_cell.length_c   1.000
_cell.angle_alpha   90.00
_cell.angle_beta   90.00
_cell.angle_gamma   90.00
#
_symmetry.space_group_name_H-M   'P 1'
#
loop_
_entity.id
_entity.type
_entity.pdbx_description
1 polymer ?
#
loop_
_entity_poly.entity_id
_entity_poly.type
_entity_poly.pdbx_seq_one_letter_code
_entity_poly.pdbx_strand_id
1 'polypeptide(L)' 'MPAHKSKKVQRWCRENVPDFINAKEWPGNSPDVYIMYYSVWPILKEKASAKRHCSVDALKSSLKKAWEGFSRRRCGQP' A
#
# COMPACT_ATOMS: atom_id res chain seq x y z
N MET A 1 -8.32 15.40 -12.24
CA MET A 1 -7.36 14.34 -12.59
C MET A 1 -6.67 13.86 -11.32
N PRO A 2 -6.53 12.55 -11.08
CA PRO A 2 -5.84 12.04 -9.89
C PRO A 2 -4.39 12.56 -9.82
N ALA A 3 -3.91 12.90 -8.62
CA ALA A 3 -2.56 13.46 -8.44
C ALA A 3 -1.45 12.53 -8.98
N HIS A 4 -1.64 11.21 -8.86
CA HIS A 4 -0.71 10.20 -9.38
C HIS A 4 -0.62 10.17 -10.90
N LYS A 5 -1.58 10.77 -11.64
CA LYS A 5 -1.53 10.90 -13.11
C LYS A 5 -0.92 12.23 -13.58
N SER A 6 -0.50 13.10 -12.67
CA SER A 6 0.09 14.39 -13.06
C SER A 6 1.46 14.21 -13.72
N LYS A 7 1.79 15.07 -14.69
CA LYS A 7 3.09 15.04 -15.39
C LYS A 7 4.27 15.16 -14.42
N LYS A 8 4.13 16.01 -13.38
CA LYS A 8 5.15 16.22 -12.35
C LYS A 8 5.44 14.94 -11.58
N VAL A 9 4.40 14.26 -11.09
CA VAL A 9 4.54 13.01 -10.32
C VAL A 9 5.06 11.87 -11.20
N GLN A 10 4.48 11.69 -12.40
CA GLN A 10 4.92 10.66 -13.34
C GLN A 10 6.40 10.81 -13.73
N ARG A 11 6.86 12.04 -13.96
CA ARG A 11 8.27 12.33 -14.24
C ARG A 11 9.16 11.94 -13.06
N TRP A 12 8.82 12.43 -11.87
CA TRP A 12 9.59 12.13 -10.67
C TRP A 12 9.67 10.63 -10.40
N CYS A 13 8.55 9.89 -10.52
CA CYS A 13 8.52 8.44 -10.33
C CYS A 13 9.40 7.71 -11.35
N ARG A 14 9.36 8.10 -12.64
CA ARG A 14 10.24 7.50 -13.66
C ARG A 14 11.73 7.67 -13.34
N GLU A 15 12.09 8.81 -12.74
CA GLU A 15 13.49 9.13 -12.42
C GLU A 15 13.96 8.52 -11.09
N ASN A 16 13.04 8.17 -10.17
CA ASN A 16 13.39 7.83 -8.77
C ASN A 16 12.86 6.50 -8.27
N VAL A 17 11.92 5.86 -8.98
CA VAL A 17 11.30 4.60 -8.56
C VAL A 17 11.72 3.50 -9.54
N PRO A 18 12.49 2.49 -9.09
CA PRO A 18 12.82 1.33 -9.91
C PRO A 18 11.56 0.63 -10.44
N ASP A 19 11.63 0.13 -11.68
CA ASP A 19 10.56 -0.63 -12.33
C ASP A 19 9.19 0.08 -12.35
N PHE A 20 9.20 1.42 -12.41
CA PHE A 20 7.99 2.23 -12.43
C PHE A 20 7.17 2.02 -13.70
N ILE A 21 5.93 1.54 -13.53
CA ILE A 21 4.93 1.42 -14.61
C ILE A 21 4.21 2.76 -14.75
N ASN A 22 4.22 3.33 -15.95
CA ASN A 22 3.60 4.63 -16.15
C ASN A 22 2.07 4.54 -16.14
N ALA A 23 1.38 5.65 -15.84
CA ALA A 23 -0.08 5.66 -15.69
C ALA A 23 -0.87 5.31 -16.96
N LYS A 24 -0.24 5.34 -18.15
CA LYS A 24 -0.86 4.91 -19.42
C LYS A 24 -0.67 3.41 -19.68
N GLU A 25 0.44 2.84 -19.21
CA GLU A 25 0.72 1.40 -19.26
C GLU A 25 -0.06 0.63 -18.21
N TRP A 26 -0.51 1.31 -17.15
CA TRP A 26 -1.33 0.70 -16.12
C TRP A 26 -2.70 0.26 -16.69
N PRO A 27 -3.12 -1.00 -16.51
CA PRO A 27 -4.44 -1.44 -16.92
C PRO A 27 -5.50 -0.64 -16.16
N GLY A 28 -6.25 0.19 -16.90
CA GLY A 28 -7.19 1.14 -16.31
C GLY A 28 -8.30 0.44 -15.53
N ASN A 29 -8.59 0.94 -14.33
CA ASN A 29 -9.73 0.53 -13.48
C ASN A 29 -9.83 -0.97 -13.13
N SER A 30 -8.73 -1.72 -13.17
CA SER A 30 -8.70 -3.07 -12.63
C SER A 30 -8.31 -3.03 -11.15
N PRO A 31 -9.28 -3.09 -10.20
CA PRO A 31 -8.93 -3.26 -8.79
C PRO A 31 -8.12 -4.55 -8.59
N ASP A 32 -8.31 -5.55 -9.47
CA ASP A 32 -7.74 -6.91 -9.46
C ASP A 32 -6.22 -6.93 -9.59
N VAL A 33 -5.66 -5.85 -10.14
CA VAL A 33 -4.21 -5.70 -10.34
C VAL A 33 -3.54 -5.02 -9.12
N TYR A 34 -4.31 -4.46 -8.19
CA TYR A 34 -3.76 -3.84 -6.99
C TYR A 34 -3.63 -4.90 -5.89
N ILE A 35 -2.56 -5.71 -5.94
CA ILE A 35 -2.20 -6.70 -4.89
C ILE A 35 -2.24 -6.05 -3.50
N MET A 36 -1.85 -4.77 -3.41
CA MET A 36 -1.95 -3.99 -2.18
C MET A 36 -3.39 -3.80 -1.68
N TYR A 37 -4.38 -3.68 -2.55
CA TYR A 37 -5.78 -3.38 -2.21
C TYR A 37 -6.56 -4.65 -1.90
N TYR A 38 -6.30 -5.74 -2.62
CA TYR A 38 -7.00 -7.00 -2.41
C TYR A 38 -6.33 -7.93 -1.41
N SER A 39 -5.00 -8.01 -1.38
CA SER A 39 -4.30 -8.96 -0.52
C SER A 39 -3.81 -8.34 0.78
N VAL A 40 -3.23 -7.14 0.70
CA VAL A 40 -2.54 -6.53 1.85
C VAL A 40 -3.48 -5.66 2.68
N TRP A 41 -4.25 -4.79 2.03
CA TRP A 41 -5.09 -3.80 2.71
C TRP A 41 -6.17 -4.41 3.61
N PRO A 42 -6.91 -5.47 3.22
CA PRO A 42 -7.93 -6.05 4.10
C PRO A 42 -7.33 -6.60 5.39
N ILE A 43 -6.16 -7.27 5.30
CA ILE A 43 -5.44 -7.82 6.45
C ILE A 43 -4.94 -6.70 7.38
N LEU A 44 -4.36 -5.64 6.81
CA LEU A 44 -3.91 -4.49 7.61
C LEU A 44 -5.08 -3.76 8.25
N LYS A 45 -6.17 -3.56 7.51
CA LYS A 45 -7.37 -2.90 8.00
C LYS A 45 -7.98 -3.69 9.15
N GLU A 46 -8.15 -5.00 9.00
CA GLU A 46 -8.67 -5.90 10.05
C GLU A 46 -7.82 -5.80 11.32
N LYS A 47 -6.50 -5.97 11.20
CA LYS A 47 -5.59 -5.97 12.35
C LYS A 47 -5.43 -4.60 13.02
N ALA A 48 -5.26 -3.54 12.22
CA ALA A 48 -5.00 -2.21 12.74
C ALA A 48 -6.29 -1.53 13.22
N SER A 49 -7.44 -1.84 12.63
CA SER A 49 -8.73 -1.21 12.96
C SER A 49 -9.63 -2.05 13.87
N ALA A 50 -9.11 -3.15 14.43
CA ALA A 50 -9.83 -3.98 15.40
C ALA A 50 -10.30 -3.20 16.65
N LYS A 51 -9.71 -2.03 16.91
CA LYS A 51 -10.11 -1.10 17.95
C LYS A 51 -10.13 0.34 17.44
N ARG A 52 -10.92 1.19 18.09
CA ARG A 52 -10.93 2.63 17.84
C ARG A 52 -9.62 3.25 18.33
N HIS A 53 -9.06 4.18 17.57
CA HIS A 53 -7.88 4.96 17.96
C HIS A 53 -8.30 6.39 18.28
N CYS A 54 -7.76 6.93 19.38
CA CYS A 54 -8.03 8.31 19.81
C CYS A 54 -7.04 9.33 19.22
N SER A 55 -6.02 8.88 18.48
CA SER A 55 -5.04 9.74 17.84
C SER A 55 -4.47 9.10 16.57
N VAL A 56 -3.92 9.96 15.71
CA VAL A 56 -3.22 9.53 14.49
C VAL A 56 -1.99 8.69 14.83
N ASP A 57 -1.27 8.99 15.92
CA ASP A 57 -0.07 8.25 16.30
C ASP A 57 -0.38 6.86 16.86
N ALA A 58 -1.52 6.70 17.55
CA ALA A 58 -2.02 5.39 17.95
C ALA A 58 -2.39 4.52 16.73
N LEU A 59 -2.99 5.13 15.70
CA LEU A 59 -3.29 4.48 14.44
C LEU A 59 -2.00 4.08 13.69
N LYS A 60 -1.02 4.99 13.55
CA LYS A 60 0.29 4.70 12.94
C LYS A 60 0.99 3.53 13.62
N SER A 61 1.00 3.52 14.95
CA SER A 61 1.62 2.45 15.74
C SER A 61 0.93 1.10 15.51
N SER A 62 -0.40 1.10 15.43
CA SER A 62 -1.18 -0.12 15.15
C SER A 62 -0.97 -0.66 13.74
N LEU A 63 -0.87 0.23 12.74
CA LEU A 63 -0.54 -0.14 11.35
C LEU A 63 0.88 -0.72 11.23
N LYS A 64 1.88 -0.12 11.90
CA LYS A 64 3.26 -0.65 11.93
C LYS A 64 3.31 -2.06 12.52
N LYS A 65 2.64 -2.27 13.67
CA LYS A 65 2.56 -3.59 14.30
C LYS A 65 1.85 -4.63 13.40
N ALA A 66 0.76 -4.23 12.74
CA ALA A 66 0.05 -5.10 11.81
C ALA A 66 0.93 -5.50 10.60
N TRP A 67 1.74 -4.56 10.09
CA TRP A 67 2.70 -4.77 9.01
C TRP A 67 3.85 -5.72 9.42
N GLU A 68 4.49 -5.47 10.56
CA GLU A 68 5.57 -6.34 11.07
C GLU A 68 5.10 -7.78 11.27
N GLY A 69 3.90 -7.97 11.83
CA GLY A 69 3.30 -9.28 11.98
C GLY A 69 2.84 -9.92 10.67
N PHE A 70 2.62 -9.14 9.61
CA PHE A 70 2.37 -9.65 8.26
C PHE A 70 3.67 -10.12 7.59
N SER A 71 4.74 -9.34 7.66
CA SER A 71 6.05 -9.68 7.09
C SER A 71 6.70 -10.89 7.77
N ARG A 72 6.57 -11.01 9.10
CA ARG A 72 7.11 -12.15 9.86
C ARG A 72 6.47 -13.50 9.49
N ARG A 73 5.24 -13.50 8.98
CA ARG A 73 4.57 -14.73 8.52
C ARG A 73 4.99 -15.18 7.12
N ARG A 74 5.77 -14.39 6.37
CA ARG A 74 6.26 -14.73 5.02
C ARG A 74 7.78 -14.87 4.89
N CYS A 75 8.57 -14.36 5.84
CA CYS A 75 9.98 -14.68 5.92
C CYS A 75 10.18 -15.90 6.84
N GLY A 76 10.32 -17.07 6.22
CA GLY A 76 10.77 -18.30 6.88
C GLY A 76 9.68 -19.06 7.64
N GLN A 77 8.96 -19.93 6.94
CA GLN A 77 8.66 -21.25 7.47
C GLN A 77 9.45 -22.28 6.64
N PRO A 78 9.95 -23.38 7.22
CA PRO A 78 10.23 -24.57 6.42
C PRO A 78 8.98 -25.03 5.68
#